data_AF-A0A520GYW2-F1
#
_entry.id   AF-A0A520GYW2-F1
#
_cell.length_a   1.000
_cell.length_b   1.000
_cell.length_c   1.000
_cell.angle_alpha   90.00
_cell.angle_beta   90.00
_cell.angle_gamma   90.00
#
_symmetry.space_group_name_H-M   'P 1'
#
loop_
_entity.id
_entity.type
_entity.pdbx_description
1 polymer ?
#
loop_
_entity_poly.entity_id
_entity_poly.type
_entity_poly.pdbx_seq_one_letter_code
_entity_poly.pdbx_strand_id
1 'polypeptide(L)'
;MEGSIYDSKGNHITEFKSLHKGMGTLNFQPAAGEKYTAKLIRPLNSNKVFKLPISVKSGTILTIENGEASDSIKVTINASGDIFKAGTVFHLIGSSRGVVCYGLPLQLKTKRTISIAKRLFPSGIATISLLKGEASVNERAFFIDHQDKLQISVIPHKTTYGIRDSVSFSHRSKR
;
A
#
# COMPACT_ATOMS: atom_id res chain seq x y z
N MET A 1 -6.11 -12.07 -12.95
CA MET A 1 -7.55 -12.34 -12.74
C MET A 1 -8.31 -11.12 -13.19
N GLU A 2 -9.49 -11.29 -13.74
CA GLU A 2 -10.30 -10.19 -14.28
C GLU A 2 -11.74 -10.39 -13.83
N GLY A 3 -12.45 -9.31 -13.57
CA GLY A 3 -13.85 -9.35 -13.16
C GLY A 3 -14.50 -7.98 -13.16
N SER A 4 -15.78 -7.96 -12.81
CA SER A 4 -16.59 -6.74 -12.77
C SER A 4 -17.41 -6.66 -11.49
N ILE A 5 -17.69 -5.43 -11.05
CA ILE A 5 -18.55 -5.14 -9.91
C ILE A 5 -19.93 -4.75 -10.41
N TYR A 6 -20.95 -5.29 -9.75
CA TYR A 6 -22.36 -5.01 -9.99
C TYR A 6 -23.04 -4.52 -8.71
N ASP A 7 -24.02 -3.62 -8.83
CA ASP A 7 -24.89 -3.22 -7.72
C ASP A 7 -26.00 -4.26 -7.44
N SER A 8 -26.89 -3.99 -6.47
CA SER A 8 -28.00 -4.87 -6.12
C SER A 8 -29.03 -5.05 -7.23
N LYS A 9 -29.08 -4.12 -8.19
CA LYS A 9 -29.97 -4.16 -9.36
C LYS A 9 -29.34 -4.91 -10.54
N GLY A 10 -28.07 -5.29 -10.43
CA GLY A 10 -27.32 -5.95 -11.49
C GLY A 10 -26.71 -4.99 -12.50
N ASN A 11 -26.67 -3.68 -12.23
CA ASN A 11 -26.02 -2.73 -13.10
C ASN A 11 -24.50 -2.87 -12.99
N HIS A 12 -23.82 -2.81 -14.12
CA HIS A 12 -22.36 -2.79 -14.17
C HIS A 12 -21.82 -1.48 -13.60
N ILE A 13 -20.91 -1.56 -12.63
CA ILE A 13 -20.32 -0.40 -11.97
C ILE A 13 -18.91 -0.13 -12.48
N THR A 14 -18.04 -1.15 -12.46
CA THR A 14 -16.64 -1.01 -12.87
C THR A 14 -15.98 -2.38 -13.05
N GLU A 15 -14.85 -2.40 -13.74
CA GLU A 15 -14.05 -3.59 -13.99
C GLU A 15 -12.76 -3.56 -13.15
N PHE A 16 -12.25 -4.73 -12.80
CA PHE A 16 -10.96 -4.88 -12.14
C PHE A 16 -10.12 -5.96 -12.83
N LYS A 17 -8.82 -5.70 -12.89
CA LYS A 17 -7.83 -6.60 -13.47
C LYS A 17 -6.57 -6.65 -12.61
N SER A 18 -6.05 -7.86 -12.41
CA SER A 18 -4.71 -8.04 -11.86
C SER A 18 -3.67 -7.58 -12.88
N LEU A 19 -2.75 -6.71 -12.45
CA LEU A 19 -1.63 -6.19 -13.23
C LEU A 19 -0.39 -7.10 -13.14
N HIS A 20 0.00 -7.53 -11.93
CA HIS A 20 1.22 -8.32 -11.75
C HIS A 20 1.08 -9.29 -10.58
N LYS A 21 1.32 -10.59 -10.81
CA LYS A 21 1.24 -11.68 -9.79
C LYS A 21 -0.03 -11.65 -8.92
N GLY A 22 -1.18 -11.34 -9.53
CA GLY A 22 -2.47 -11.27 -8.83
C GLY A 22 -2.78 -9.91 -8.19
N MET A 23 -1.81 -8.99 -8.07
CA MET A 23 -2.03 -7.63 -7.57
C MET A 23 -2.77 -6.78 -8.59
N GLY A 24 -3.64 -5.89 -8.15
CA GLY A 24 -4.33 -4.92 -8.99
C GLY A 24 -4.89 -3.78 -8.13
N THR A 25 -5.32 -2.72 -8.80
CA THR A 25 -5.95 -1.56 -8.14
C THR A 25 -7.38 -1.43 -8.63
N LEU A 26 -8.29 -1.15 -7.71
CA LEU A 26 -9.70 -0.90 -8.00
C LEU A 26 -10.09 0.40 -7.30
N ASN A 27 -10.49 1.39 -8.09
CA ASN A 27 -11.04 2.64 -7.58
C ASN A 27 -12.56 2.57 -7.69
N PHE A 28 -13.23 2.58 -6.56
CA PHE A 28 -14.67 2.42 -6.49
C PHE A 28 -15.23 3.17 -5.27
N GLN A 29 -16.27 3.97 -5.49
CA GLN A 29 -16.96 4.70 -4.44
C GLN A 29 -18.35 4.06 -4.21
N PRO A 30 -18.54 3.29 -3.13
CA PRO A 30 -19.83 2.67 -2.85
C PRO A 30 -20.86 3.71 -2.39
N ALA A 31 -22.10 3.54 -2.82
CA ALA A 31 -23.25 4.26 -2.31
C ALA A 31 -23.66 3.72 -0.92
N ALA A 32 -24.22 4.59 -0.09
CA ALA A 32 -24.63 4.25 1.26
C ALA A 32 -25.77 3.22 1.26
N GLY A 33 -25.58 2.09 1.95
CA GLY A 33 -26.59 1.03 2.06
C GLY A 33 -26.74 0.15 0.81
N GLU A 34 -26.00 0.44 -0.26
CA GLU A 34 -25.99 -0.38 -1.47
C GLU A 34 -25.16 -1.65 -1.26
N LYS A 35 -25.57 -2.74 -1.91
CA LYS A 35 -24.90 -4.04 -1.86
C LYS A 35 -24.24 -4.30 -3.22
N TYR A 36 -22.97 -4.63 -3.17
CA TYR A 36 -22.20 -4.87 -4.39
C TYR A 36 -21.75 -6.32 -4.48
N THR A 37 -21.65 -6.82 -5.71
CA THR A 37 -21.13 -8.16 -6.01
C THR A 37 -20.00 -8.07 -7.03
N ALA A 38 -18.88 -8.72 -6.73
CA ALA A 38 -17.78 -8.90 -7.68
C ALA A 38 -17.93 -10.25 -8.38
N LYS A 39 -17.98 -10.24 -9.71
CA LYS A 39 -18.01 -11.45 -10.54
C LYS A 39 -16.69 -11.63 -11.25
N LEU A 40 -16.05 -12.80 -11.09
CA LEU A 40 -14.85 -13.14 -11.84
C LEU A 40 -15.20 -13.58 -13.26
N ILE A 41 -14.52 -12.98 -14.23
CA ILE A 41 -14.60 -13.29 -15.67
C ILE A 41 -13.40 -14.16 -16.08
N ARG A 42 -12.22 -13.96 -15.47
CA ARG A 42 -11.01 -14.78 -15.71
C ARG A 42 -10.39 -15.35 -14.42
N PRO A 43 -9.97 -16.63 -14.41
CA PRO A 43 -9.92 -17.56 -15.55
C PRO A 43 -11.31 -18.02 -16.05
N LEU A 44 -11.40 -18.45 -17.32
CA LEU A 44 -12.64 -18.91 -17.95
C LEU A 44 -13.31 -20.01 -17.08
N ASN A 45 -14.64 -20.04 -17.05
CA ASN A 45 -15.46 -20.92 -16.19
C ASN A 45 -15.37 -20.64 -14.68
N SER A 46 -14.80 -19.51 -14.25
CA SER A 46 -14.73 -19.23 -12.83
C SER A 46 -16.07 -18.84 -12.21
N ASN A 47 -17.03 -18.19 -12.92
CA ASN A 47 -18.40 -17.77 -12.51
C ASN A 47 -18.61 -17.45 -11.00
N LYS A 48 -17.55 -17.09 -10.30
CA LYS A 48 -17.50 -16.96 -8.86
C LYS A 48 -18.00 -15.57 -8.54
N VAL A 49 -19.04 -15.54 -7.73
CA VAL A 49 -19.67 -14.31 -7.27
C VAL A 49 -19.28 -14.11 -5.82
N PHE A 50 -18.66 -12.97 -5.53
CA PHE A 50 -18.28 -12.56 -4.19
C PHE A 50 -19.14 -11.38 -3.77
N LYS A 51 -19.79 -11.49 -2.61
CA LYS A 51 -20.49 -10.34 -2.00
C LYS A 51 -19.43 -9.42 -1.40
N LEU A 52 -19.47 -8.15 -1.78
CA LEU A 52 -18.60 -7.14 -1.17
C LEU A 52 -19.17 -6.73 0.20
N PRO A 53 -18.31 -6.29 1.14
CA PRO A 53 -18.75 -5.77 2.42
C PRO A 53 -19.77 -4.64 2.27
N ILE A 54 -20.72 -4.56 3.20
CA ILE A 54 -21.74 -3.51 3.22
C ILE A 54 -21.07 -2.17 3.52
N SER A 55 -21.43 -1.12 2.79
CA SER A 55 -20.94 0.22 3.07
C SER A 55 -21.51 0.74 4.39
N VAL A 56 -20.62 1.19 5.29
CA VAL A 56 -21.02 1.82 6.55
C VAL A 56 -21.23 3.32 6.34
N LYS A 57 -22.21 3.89 7.04
CA LYS A 57 -22.60 5.31 6.89
C LYS A 57 -21.57 6.29 7.45
N SER A 58 -20.76 5.86 8.40
CA SER A 58 -19.73 6.66 9.07
C SER A 58 -18.42 5.88 9.12
N GLY A 59 -17.31 6.58 8.94
CA GLY A 59 -15.98 5.99 8.97
C GLY A 59 -14.89 6.86 8.38
N THR A 60 -13.68 6.34 8.40
CA THR A 60 -12.47 6.98 7.89
C THR A 60 -11.86 6.17 6.74
N ILE A 61 -11.29 6.88 5.77
CA ILE A 61 -10.58 6.33 4.61
C ILE A 61 -9.13 6.79 4.69
N LEU A 62 -8.21 5.83 4.59
CA LEU A 62 -6.77 6.05 4.51
C LEU A 62 -6.27 5.58 3.15
N THR A 63 -5.71 6.50 2.38
CA THR A 63 -5.11 6.25 1.06
C THR A 63 -3.63 6.62 1.11
N ILE A 64 -2.77 5.73 0.59
CA ILE A 64 -1.34 5.97 0.44
C ILE A 64 -1.02 6.00 -1.06
N GLU A 65 -0.40 7.08 -1.52
CA GLU A 65 0.25 7.15 -2.82
C GLU A 65 1.76 7.07 -2.59
N ASN A 66 2.38 6.05 -3.17
CA ASN A 66 3.80 5.76 -3.02
C ASN A 66 4.44 5.67 -4.41
N GLY A 67 4.75 6.83 -5.00
CA GLY A 67 5.41 6.89 -6.31
C GLY A 67 6.86 6.44 -6.21
N GLU A 68 7.31 5.60 -7.15
CA GLU A 68 8.66 5.03 -7.15
C GLU A 68 9.76 6.11 -7.16
N ALA A 69 9.63 7.10 -8.06
CA ALA A 69 10.57 8.22 -8.19
C ALA A 69 10.42 9.32 -7.12
N SER A 70 9.43 9.21 -6.22
CA SER A 70 9.21 10.23 -5.19
C SER A 70 10.03 9.92 -3.94
N ASP A 71 10.59 10.97 -3.32
CA ASP A 71 11.28 10.92 -2.03
C ASP A 71 10.33 10.83 -0.82
N SER A 72 9.03 10.93 -1.07
CA SER A 72 7.99 11.01 -0.07
C SER A 72 6.77 10.16 -0.46
N ILE A 73 6.00 9.77 0.55
CA ILE A 73 4.67 9.19 0.36
C ILE A 73 3.63 10.27 0.62
N LYS A 74 2.51 10.24 -0.12
CA LYS A 74 1.35 11.07 0.18
C LYS A 74 0.31 10.23 0.90
N VAL A 75 0.00 10.63 2.12
CA VAL A 75 -1.05 10.01 2.95
C VAL A 75 -2.26 10.91 2.93
N THR A 76 -3.35 10.42 2.37
CA THR A 76 -4.63 11.13 2.33
C THR A 76 -5.61 10.48 3.29
N ILE A 77 -6.13 11.28 4.21
CA ILE A 77 -7.13 10.89 5.20
C ILE A 77 -8.43 11.61 4.87
N ASN A 78 -9.50 10.84 4.72
CA ASN A 78 -10.85 11.35 4.57
C ASN A 78 -11.76 10.75 5.65
N ALA A 79 -12.83 11.45 6.00
CA ALA A 79 -13.81 10.98 6.97
C ALA A 79 -15.22 11.38 6.55
N SER A 80 -16.23 10.75 7.15
CA SER A 80 -17.62 11.16 7.03
C SER A 80 -17.89 12.47 7.78
N GLY A 81 -18.95 13.19 7.39
CA GLY A 81 -19.26 14.52 7.91
C GLY A 81 -19.52 14.59 9.42
N ASP A 82 -20.04 13.52 10.02
CA ASP A 82 -20.23 13.39 11.47
C ASP A 82 -18.89 13.37 12.23
N ILE A 83 -17.86 12.70 11.68
CA ILE A 83 -16.51 12.66 12.27
C ILE A 83 -15.85 14.03 12.22
N PHE A 84 -16.02 14.77 11.11
CA PHE A 84 -15.50 16.14 11.00
C PHE A 84 -16.12 17.09 12.03
N LYS A 85 -17.43 16.97 12.29
CA LYS A 85 -18.16 17.80 13.26
C LYS A 85 -17.79 17.47 14.71
N ALA A 86 -17.48 16.21 15.00
CA ALA A 86 -17.15 15.77 16.35
C ALA A 86 -15.79 16.29 16.87
N GLY A 87 -14.95 16.89 16.01
CA GLY A 87 -13.63 17.37 16.42
C GLY A 87 -12.72 16.27 16.96
N THR A 88 -12.94 15.03 16.53
CA THR A 88 -12.20 13.86 17.02
C THR A 88 -10.70 14.01 16.74
N VAL A 89 -9.89 13.80 17.77
CA VAL A 89 -8.43 13.74 17.64
C VAL A 89 -8.01 12.35 17.18
N PHE A 90 -7.23 12.31 16.12
CA PHE A 90 -6.60 11.09 15.60
C PHE A 90 -5.08 11.17 15.76
N HIS A 91 -4.43 10.02 15.78
CA HIS A 91 -2.97 9.91 15.68
C HIS A 91 -2.61 9.15 14.42
N LEU A 92 -1.79 9.77 13.57
CA LEU A 92 -1.20 9.09 12.43
C LEU A 92 0.16 8.56 12.83
N ILE A 93 0.31 7.23 12.84
CA ILE A 93 1.55 6.56 13.20
C ILE A 93 2.10 5.89 11.94
N GLY A 94 3.37 6.16 11.64
CA GLY A 94 4.13 5.41 10.66
C GLY A 94 5.09 4.47 11.37
N SER A 95 5.11 3.20 11.02
CA SER A 95 6.01 2.23 11.62
C SER A 95 6.69 1.34 10.58
N SER A 96 7.85 0.81 10.90
CA SER A 96 8.51 -0.25 10.13
C SER A 96 9.22 -1.19 11.08
N ARG A 97 9.10 -2.50 10.82
CA ARG A 97 9.71 -3.57 11.66
C ARG A 97 9.34 -3.43 13.15
N GLY A 98 8.12 -3.00 13.45
CA GLY A 98 7.64 -2.79 14.82
C GLY A 98 8.14 -1.52 15.51
N VAL A 99 8.93 -0.69 14.82
CA VAL A 99 9.45 0.58 15.37
C VAL A 99 8.67 1.75 14.78
N VAL A 100 8.27 2.69 15.62
CA VAL A 100 7.62 3.94 15.20
C VAL A 100 8.66 4.85 14.54
N CYS A 101 8.41 5.20 13.28
CA CYS A 101 9.25 6.08 12.45
C CYS A 101 8.64 7.47 12.29
N TYR A 102 7.33 7.60 12.46
CA TYR A 102 6.58 8.85 12.28
C TYR A 102 5.38 8.90 13.23
N GLY A 103 5.09 10.08 13.78
CA GLY A 103 3.93 10.30 14.63
C GLY A 103 3.39 11.72 14.44
N LEU A 104 2.09 11.85 14.18
CA LEU A 104 1.42 13.14 14.06
C LEU A 104 0.03 13.08 14.69
N PRO A 105 -0.25 13.84 15.77
CA PRO A 105 -1.62 14.10 16.19
C PRO A 105 -2.30 15.03 15.19
N LEU A 106 -3.54 14.73 14.83
CA LEU A 106 -4.33 15.56 13.92
C LEU A 106 -5.82 15.54 14.25
N GLN A 107 -6.46 16.68 14.09
CA GLN A 107 -7.91 16.79 14.04
C GLN A 107 -8.34 16.91 12.58
N LEU A 108 -9.35 16.14 12.19
CA LEU A 108 -9.92 16.18 10.85
C LEU A 108 -11.10 17.15 10.86
N LYS A 109 -10.95 18.32 10.23
CA LYS A 109 -12.08 19.22 9.91
C LYS A 109 -12.57 19.04 8.47
N THR A 110 -11.67 18.63 7.60
CA THR A 110 -11.87 18.33 6.18
C THR A 110 -10.92 17.20 5.79
N LYS A 111 -11.01 16.74 4.53
CA LYS A 111 -10.01 15.87 3.91
C LYS A 111 -8.61 16.47 4.09
N ARG A 112 -7.66 15.66 4.56
CA ARG A 112 -6.28 16.09 4.81
C ARG A 112 -5.30 15.21 4.06
N THR A 113 -4.33 15.83 3.39
CA THR A 113 -3.22 15.14 2.74
C THR A 113 -1.92 15.57 3.38
N ILE A 114 -1.08 14.59 3.73
CA ILE A 114 0.19 14.77 4.43
C ILE A 114 1.28 14.11 3.60
N SER A 115 2.37 14.84 3.36
CA SER A 115 3.57 14.26 2.75
C SER A 115 4.52 13.77 3.84
N ILE A 116 4.95 12.51 3.77
CA ILE A 116 5.88 11.92 4.73
C ILE A 116 7.12 11.45 3.97
N ALA A 117 8.30 11.92 4.38
CA ALA A 117 9.55 11.58 3.71
C ALA A 117 9.88 10.09 3.89
N LYS A 118 10.23 9.40 2.80
CA LYS A 118 10.59 7.97 2.83
C LYS A 118 11.83 7.69 3.66
N ARG A 119 12.77 8.65 3.73
CA ARG A 119 14.00 8.55 4.53
C ARG A 119 13.76 8.33 6.03
N LEU A 120 12.55 8.62 6.53
CA LEU A 120 12.20 8.39 7.94
C LEU A 120 12.06 6.89 8.27
N PHE A 121 11.90 6.06 7.25
CA PHE A 121 11.70 4.63 7.39
C PHE A 121 12.89 3.87 6.78
N PRO A 122 13.24 2.69 7.29
CA PRO A 122 14.21 1.81 6.64
C PRO A 122 13.64 1.18 5.35
N SER A 123 14.52 0.66 4.50
CA SER A 123 14.11 -0.14 3.34
C SER A 123 13.30 -1.38 3.77
N GLY A 124 12.23 -1.68 3.05
CA GLY A 124 11.33 -2.80 3.32
C GLY A 124 9.86 -2.38 3.47
N ILE A 125 9.10 -3.20 4.18
CA ILE A 125 7.68 -2.95 4.46
C ILE A 125 7.55 -1.95 5.62
N ALA A 126 6.75 -0.92 5.39
CA ALA A 126 6.31 0.03 6.40
C ALA A 126 4.78 0.06 6.44
N THR A 127 4.21 0.55 7.54
CA THR A 127 2.78 0.69 7.76
C THR A 127 2.45 2.11 8.19
N ILE A 128 1.31 2.62 7.72
CA ILE A 128 0.65 3.79 8.29
C ILE A 128 -0.63 3.31 8.97
N SER A 129 -0.79 3.69 10.24
CA SER A 129 -1.96 3.41 11.07
C SER A 129 -2.58 4.72 11.53
N LEU A 130 -3.90 4.86 11.33
CA LEU A 130 -4.69 5.96 11.87
C LEU A 130 -5.38 5.47 13.14
N LEU A 131 -5.06 6.08 14.28
CA LEU A 131 -5.59 5.70 15.59
C LEU A 131 -6.62 6.73 16.08
N LYS A 132 -7.67 6.25 16.74
CA LYS A 132 -8.62 7.04 17.53
C LYS A 132 -8.54 6.56 18.98
N GLY A 133 -7.89 7.32 19.84
CA GLY A 133 -7.46 6.82 21.15
C GLY A 133 -6.47 5.65 20.97
N GLU A 134 -6.73 4.53 21.61
CA GLU A 134 -5.91 3.30 21.50
C GLU A 134 -6.30 2.40 20.31
N ALA A 135 -7.44 2.67 19.65
CA ALA A 135 -7.94 1.83 18.58
C ALA A 135 -7.41 2.24 17.20
N SER A 136 -6.87 1.28 16.44
CA SER A 136 -6.54 1.47 15.01
C SER A 136 -7.80 1.40 14.16
N VAL A 137 -8.16 2.51 13.52
CA VAL A 137 -9.36 2.62 12.67
C VAL A 137 -9.04 2.34 11.19
N ASN A 138 -7.80 2.58 10.77
CA ASN A 138 -7.32 2.20 9.44
C ASN A 138 -5.84 1.84 9.51
N GLU A 139 -5.43 0.87 8.69
CA GLU A 139 -4.03 0.53 8.48
C GLU A 139 -3.76 0.26 7.00
N ARG A 140 -2.58 0.68 6.53
CA ARG A 140 -2.10 0.45 5.16
C ARG A 140 -0.61 0.16 5.19
N ALA A 141 -0.22 -0.96 4.57
CA ALA A 141 1.18 -1.30 4.34
C ALA A 141 1.66 -0.73 2.99
N PHE A 142 2.93 -0.36 2.92
CA PHE A 142 3.60 0.13 1.72
C PHE A 142 5.08 -0.28 1.73
N PHE A 143 5.71 -0.31 0.55
CA PHE A 143 7.09 -0.73 0.39
C PHE A 143 8.02 0.47 0.14
N ILE A 144 9.18 0.47 0.78
CA ILE A 144 10.20 1.49 0.62
C ILE A 144 11.46 0.81 0.07
N ASP A 145 11.93 1.30 -1.07
CA ASP A 145 13.20 0.90 -1.68
C ASP A 145 14.11 2.12 -1.71
N HIS A 146 15.12 2.17 -0.84
CA HIS A 146 16.16 3.20 -0.90
C HIS A 146 17.26 2.87 -1.91
N GLN A 147 17.13 1.76 -2.64
CA GLN A 147 18.16 1.23 -3.54
C GLN A 147 19.51 0.98 -2.84
N ASP A 148 19.49 0.77 -1.53
CA ASP A 148 20.63 0.45 -0.66
C ASP A 148 21.04 -1.03 -0.73
N LYS A 149 20.75 -1.68 -1.86
CA LYS A 149 21.07 -3.07 -2.11
C LYS A 149 22.59 -3.20 -2.26
N LEU A 150 23.16 -4.18 -1.57
CA LEU A 150 24.59 -4.47 -1.65
C LEU A 150 25.00 -4.73 -3.11
N GLN A 151 25.81 -3.83 -3.67
CA GLN A 151 26.39 -4.03 -5.00
C GLN A 151 27.73 -4.75 -4.86
N ILE A 152 27.72 -6.04 -5.16
CA ILE A 152 28.92 -6.88 -5.23
C ILE A 152 29.37 -6.89 -6.69
N SER A 153 30.53 -6.28 -6.95
CA SER A 153 31.24 -6.48 -8.22
C SER A 153 32.42 -7.41 -7.95
N VAL A 154 32.42 -8.57 -8.61
CA VAL A 154 33.54 -9.51 -8.59
C VAL A 154 34.31 -9.33 -9.88
N ILE A 155 35.56 -8.88 -9.76
CA ILE A 155 36.48 -8.78 -10.90
C ILE A 155 37.43 -9.97 -10.80
N PRO A 156 37.28 -10.99 -11.66
CA PRO A 156 38.22 -12.11 -11.69
C PRO A 156 39.54 -11.65 -12.32
N HIS A 157 40.67 -12.14 -11.82
CA HIS A 157 41.98 -11.76 -12.38
C HIS A 157 42.30 -12.47 -13.71
N LYS A 158 41.66 -13.61 -13.99
CA LYS A 158 41.75 -14.36 -15.24
C LYS A 158 40.35 -14.70 -15.76
N THR A 159 40.21 -14.77 -17.08
CA THR A 159 38.99 -15.19 -17.78
C THR A 159 38.81 -16.72 -17.78
N THR A 160 39.89 -17.48 -17.59
CA THR A 160 39.88 -18.95 -17.48
C THR A 160 40.88 -19.41 -16.42
N TYR A 161 40.51 -20.45 -15.67
CA TYR A 161 41.35 -21.07 -14.64
C TYR A 161 41.50 -22.56 -14.92
N GLY A 162 42.72 -23.09 -14.79
CA GLY A 162 43.00 -24.52 -14.90
C GLY A 162 42.77 -25.28 -13.59
N ILE A 163 42.88 -26.61 -13.63
CA ILE A 163 42.79 -27.45 -12.43
C ILE A 163 43.94 -27.09 -11.48
N ARG A 164 43.61 -26.74 -10.22
CA ARG A 164 44.54 -26.25 -9.17
C ARG A 164 45.22 -24.90 -9.47
N ASP A 165 44.67 -24.08 -10.36
CA ASP A 165 45.16 -22.71 -10.56
C ASP A 165 44.81 -21.84 -9.35
N SER A 166 45.72 -20.93 -8.98
CA SER A 166 45.50 -20.01 -7.88
C SER A 166 44.48 -18.95 -8.29
N VAL A 167 43.35 -18.92 -7.57
CA VAL A 167 42.29 -17.95 -7.81
C VAL A 167 42.44 -16.79 -6.83
N SER A 168 42.76 -15.61 -7.36
CA SER A 168 42.66 -14.35 -6.65
C SER A 168 41.48 -13.56 -7.20
N PHE A 169 40.65 -13.01 -6.32
CA PHE A 169 39.57 -12.10 -6.68
C PHE A 169 39.62 -10.87 -5.79
N SER A 170 39.40 -9.71 -6.41
CA SER A 170 39.21 -8.45 -5.69
C SER A 170 37.71 -8.15 -5.60
N HIS A 171 37.21 -7.86 -4.40
CA HIS A 171 35.84 -7.41 -4.20
C HIS A 171 35.82 -5.91 -3.88
N ARG A 172 34.87 -5.19 -4.47
CA ARG A 172 34.58 -3.80 -4.13
C ARG A 172 33.11 -3.69 -3.76
N SER A 173 32.82 -3.41 -2.49
CA SER A 173 31.47 -3.06 -2.02
C SER A 173 31.30 -1.54 -1.96
N LYS A 174 30.21 -1.02 -2.49
CA LYS A 174 29.70 0.31 -2.14
C LYS A 174 28.41 0.14 -1.33
N ARG A 175 28.32 0.84 -0.21
CA ARG A 175 27.07 1.04 0.54
C ARG A 175 26.33 2.22 -0.04
#